data_AF-A0A0A0B5Z4-F1
#
_entry.id   AF-A0A0A0B5Z4-F1
#
_cell.length_a   1.000
_cell.length_b   1.000
_cell.length_c   1.000
_cell.angle_alpha   90.00
_cell.angle_beta   90.00
_cell.angle_gamma   90.00
#
_symmetry.space_group_name_H-M   'P 1'
#
loop_
_entity.id
_entity.type
_entity.pdbx_description
1 polymer ?
#
loop_
_entity_poly.entity_id
_entity_poly.type
_entity_poly.pdbx_seq_one_letter_code
_entity_poly.pdbx_strand_id
1 'polypeptide(L)'
;MSTTTLARPAVRRRTPTARTVRHLLTMLLYLAVWFWGIAVVVLTLAILLVDRFGEITTSVVQFARQGGIWFPFSLTVILATTYLPTHVAAGMTRRAFATAALVASGVTAAVYAGVLTLLIQLERVVFERAGWPHTLSDIGLSATSSGTAVDLSRLFVDYLLMFGSGAVSGLLVGIVYYRAGGWWGTLALPLTIGPLFVVTALLASDAGPFDLAWVIERFGPGGDDVLARVLLGALVIAAQAAAFHRIARRAALNPVTT
;
A
#
# COMPACT_ATOMS: atom_id res chain seq x y z
N MET A 1 -34.71 -20.82 51.70
CA MET A 1 -33.43 -20.81 50.95
C MET A 1 -33.65 -19.98 49.69
N SER A 2 -33.16 -18.75 49.66
CA SER A 2 -33.32 -17.85 48.50
C SER A 2 -32.09 -17.95 47.61
N THR A 3 -32.26 -18.50 46.41
CA THR A 3 -31.18 -18.65 45.43
C THR A 3 -30.97 -17.32 44.71
N THR A 4 -29.92 -16.58 45.08
CA THR A 4 -29.52 -15.35 44.40
C THR A 4 -28.86 -15.70 43.07
N THR A 5 -29.60 -15.59 41.97
CA THR A 5 -29.06 -15.75 40.62
C THR A 5 -28.17 -14.54 40.29
N LEU A 6 -26.86 -14.69 40.38
CA LEU A 6 -25.91 -13.68 39.93
C LEU A 6 -26.02 -13.52 38.41
N ALA A 7 -26.48 -12.34 37.96
CA ALA A 7 -26.52 -11.99 36.55
C ALA A 7 -25.09 -12.02 35.98
N ARG A 8 -24.82 -12.98 35.09
CA ARG A 8 -23.53 -13.12 34.42
C ARG A 8 -23.30 -11.88 33.55
N PRO A 9 -22.21 -11.12 33.73
CA PRO A 9 -21.97 -9.92 32.95
C PRO A 9 -21.94 -10.26 31.45
N ALA A 10 -22.69 -9.50 30.66
CA ALA A 10 -22.79 -9.70 29.23
C ALA A 10 -21.41 -9.44 28.58
N VAL A 11 -20.70 -10.52 28.24
CA VAL A 11 -19.43 -10.42 27.51
C VAL A 11 -19.73 -9.85 26.13
N ARG A 12 -19.30 -8.61 25.88
CA ARG A 12 -19.42 -7.93 24.59
C ARG A 12 -18.62 -8.72 23.53
N ARG A 13 -19.31 -9.58 22.78
CA ARG A 13 -18.68 -10.35 21.69
C ARG A 13 -18.26 -9.38 20.59
N ARG A 14 -16.95 -9.26 20.32
CA ARG A 14 -16.44 -8.49 19.18
C ARG A 14 -17.06 -9.01 17.89
N THR A 15 -17.42 -8.10 16.98
CA THR A 15 -17.95 -8.47 15.67
C THR A 15 -16.91 -9.31 14.91
N PRO A 16 -17.35 -10.27 14.07
CA PRO A 16 -16.44 -11.08 13.26
C PRO A 16 -15.45 -10.22 12.46
N THR A 17 -15.92 -9.14 11.84
CA THR A 17 -15.08 -8.20 11.08
C THR A 17 -13.98 -7.58 11.95
N ALA A 18 -14.28 -7.11 13.16
CA ALA A 18 -13.29 -6.50 14.04
C ALA A 18 -12.19 -7.50 14.46
N ARG A 19 -12.55 -8.77 14.64
CA ARG A 19 -11.59 -9.85 14.91
C ARG A 19 -10.69 -10.09 13.71
N THR A 20 -11.25 -10.17 12.51
CA THR A 20 -10.51 -10.35 11.26
C THR A 20 -9.57 -9.19 10.99
N VAL A 21 -10.06 -7.95 11.14
CA VAL A 21 -9.24 -6.73 10.99
C VAL A 21 -8.03 -6.79 11.91
N ARG A 22 -8.24 -7.07 13.21
CA ARG A 22 -7.14 -7.16 14.16
C ARG A 22 -6.12 -8.23 13.76
N HIS A 23 -6.58 -9.41 13.35
CA HIS A 23 -5.69 -10.49 12.95
C HIS A 23 -4.85 -10.12 11.72
N LEU A 24 -5.50 -9.66 10.65
CA LEU A 24 -4.82 -9.25 9.42
C LEU A 24 -3.88 -8.08 9.64
N LEU A 25 -4.29 -7.08 10.43
CA LEU A 25 -3.43 -5.96 10.82
C LEU A 25 -2.21 -6.43 11.59
N THR A 26 -2.38 -7.31 12.58
CA THR A 26 -1.26 -7.81 13.37
C THR A 26 -0.25 -8.53 12.47
N MET A 27 -0.73 -9.36 11.55
CA MET A 27 0.12 -10.07 10.58
C MET A 27 0.85 -9.09 9.64
N LEU A 28 0.13 -8.16 9.02
CA LEU A 28 0.71 -7.21 8.07
C LEU A 28 1.68 -6.24 8.75
N LEU A 29 1.36 -5.75 9.95
CA LEU A 29 2.25 -4.87 10.71
C LEU A 29 3.48 -5.59 11.25
N TYR A 30 3.34 -6.87 11.65
CA TYR A 30 4.49 -7.69 12.00
C TYR A 30 5.47 -7.83 10.81
N LEU A 31 4.94 -8.14 9.62
CA LEU A 31 5.75 -8.20 8.40
C LEU A 31 6.31 -6.82 8.01
N ALA A 32 5.57 -5.75 8.24
CA ALA A 32 6.04 -4.38 8.02
C ALA A 32 7.24 -4.02 8.90
N VAL A 33 7.22 -4.41 10.18
CA VAL A 33 8.34 -4.18 11.10
C VAL A 33 9.60 -4.87 10.59
N TRP A 34 9.48 -6.13 10.14
CA TRP A 34 10.62 -6.85 9.55
C TRP A 34 11.10 -6.22 8.25
N PHE A 35 10.19 -5.89 7.34
CA PHE A 35 10.51 -5.23 6.08
C PHE A 35 11.29 -3.93 6.33
N TRP A 36 10.78 -3.05 7.18
CA TRP A 36 11.42 -1.77 7.47
C TRP A 36 12.71 -1.93 8.28
N GLY A 37 12.78 -2.88 9.19
CA GLY A 37 14.03 -3.20 9.91
C GLY A 37 15.14 -3.61 8.95
N ILE A 38 14.85 -4.50 8.00
CA ILE A 38 15.79 -4.91 6.96
C ILE A 38 16.11 -3.74 6.02
N ALA A 39 15.10 -2.99 5.58
CA ALA A 39 15.28 -1.85 4.69
C ALA A 39 16.19 -0.79 5.31
N VAL A 40 16.01 -0.44 6.59
CA VAL A 40 16.88 0.51 7.30
C VAL A 40 18.33 0.04 7.30
N VAL A 41 18.58 -1.24 7.59
CA VAL A 41 19.94 -1.80 7.56
C VAL A 41 20.53 -1.70 6.16
N VAL A 42 19.80 -2.14 5.13
CA VAL A 42 20.27 -2.12 3.73
C VAL A 42 20.52 -0.70 3.24
N LEU A 43 19.61 0.25 3.51
CA LEU A 43 19.74 1.65 3.10
C LEU A 43 20.92 2.32 3.81
N THR A 44 21.11 2.04 5.10
CA THR A 44 22.28 2.56 5.85
C THR A 44 23.58 2.05 5.24
N LEU A 45 23.67 0.74 4.96
CA LEU A 45 24.83 0.16 4.30
C LEU A 45 25.05 0.76 2.90
N ALA A 46 23.98 0.98 2.13
CA ALA A 46 24.06 1.61 0.82
C ALA A 46 24.61 3.04 0.91
N ILE A 47 24.13 3.87 1.85
CA ILE A 47 24.66 5.23 2.07
C ILE A 47 26.16 5.16 2.38
N LEU A 48 26.58 4.30 3.31
CA LEU A 48 28.00 4.15 3.68
C LEU A 48 28.88 3.67 2.52
N LEU A 49 28.37 2.77 1.68
CA LEU A 49 29.09 2.30 0.50
C LEU A 49 29.19 3.39 -0.58
N VAL A 50 28.12 4.16 -0.82
CA VAL A 50 28.15 5.26 -1.78
C VAL A 50 29.10 6.36 -1.31
N ASP A 51 29.08 6.73 -0.02
CA ASP A 51 30.05 7.67 0.55
C ASP A 51 31.50 7.18 0.38
N ARG A 52 31.73 5.87 0.52
CA ARG A 52 33.08 5.30 0.44
C ARG A 52 33.62 5.21 -0.99
N PHE A 53 32.76 4.91 -1.97
CA PHE A 53 33.17 4.53 -3.33
C PHE A 53 32.65 5.45 -4.44
N GLY A 54 31.85 6.46 -4.13
CA GLY A 54 31.25 7.37 -5.10
C GLY A 54 30.87 8.71 -4.49
N GLU A 55 29.98 9.42 -5.17
CA GLU A 55 29.47 10.72 -4.73
C GLU A 55 27.98 10.62 -4.39
N ILE A 56 27.63 11.08 -3.19
CA ILE A 56 26.23 11.20 -2.77
C ILE A 56 25.66 12.43 -3.47
N THR A 57 24.85 12.20 -4.50
CA THR A 57 24.18 13.26 -5.28
C THR A 57 22.69 13.34 -5.02
N THR A 58 22.09 12.23 -4.57
CA THR A 58 20.65 12.00 -4.49
C THR A 58 20.33 11.16 -3.24
N SER A 59 19.11 11.31 -2.71
CA SER A 59 18.58 10.47 -1.65
C SER A 59 18.70 8.98 -1.99
N VAL A 60 19.19 8.19 -1.04
CA VAL A 60 19.21 6.73 -1.14
C VAL A 60 17.90 6.15 -0.63
N VAL A 61 17.31 6.76 0.40
CA VAL A 61 16.04 6.32 1.00
C VAL A 61 14.87 6.37 0.02
N GLN A 62 14.84 7.32 -0.94
CA GLN A 62 13.74 7.40 -1.91
C GLN A 62 13.58 6.11 -2.75
N PHE A 63 14.65 5.31 -2.93
CA PHE A 63 14.57 4.04 -3.66
C PHE A 63 13.81 2.97 -2.88
N ALA A 64 13.75 3.09 -1.55
CA ALA A 64 12.95 2.21 -0.69
C ALA A 64 11.45 2.25 -1.03
N ARG A 65 10.99 3.34 -1.67
CA ARG A 65 9.63 3.47 -2.19
C ARG A 65 9.24 2.30 -3.08
N GLN A 66 10.13 1.82 -3.96
CA GLN A 66 9.82 0.68 -4.83
C GLN A 66 9.55 -0.58 -4.00
N GLY A 67 10.42 -0.88 -3.03
CA GLY A 67 10.19 -1.96 -2.08
C GLY A 67 8.88 -1.78 -1.30
N GLY A 68 8.58 -0.55 -0.87
CA GLY A 68 7.37 -0.19 -0.16
C GLY A 68 6.08 -0.32 -0.97
N ILE A 69 6.14 -0.29 -2.30
CA ILE A 69 4.99 -0.56 -3.19
C ILE A 69 4.85 -2.08 -3.39
N TRP A 70 5.92 -2.71 -3.86
CA TRP A 70 5.86 -4.08 -4.36
C TRP A 70 5.73 -5.13 -3.26
N PHE A 71 6.32 -4.90 -2.09
CA PHE A 71 6.21 -5.83 -0.96
C PHE A 71 4.79 -5.96 -0.41
N PRO A 72 4.09 -4.89 0.02
CA PRO A 72 2.70 -5.01 0.47
C PRO A 72 1.76 -5.43 -0.66
N PHE A 73 2.04 -5.06 -1.92
CA PHE A 73 1.32 -5.60 -3.08
C PHE A 73 1.39 -7.14 -3.10
N SER A 74 2.58 -7.74 -3.01
CA SER A 74 2.72 -9.21 -2.98
C SER A 74 2.02 -9.84 -1.79
N LEU A 75 2.11 -9.25 -0.61
CA LEU A 75 1.43 -9.74 0.59
C LEU A 75 -0.09 -9.74 0.44
N THR A 76 -0.65 -8.71 -0.19
CA THR A 76 -2.11 -8.63 -0.38
C THR A 76 -2.59 -9.56 -1.50
N VAL A 77 -1.77 -9.85 -2.51
CA VAL A 77 -2.03 -10.95 -3.46
C VAL A 77 -2.15 -12.28 -2.71
N ILE A 78 -1.15 -12.62 -1.89
CA ILE A 78 -1.13 -13.86 -1.09
C ILE A 78 -2.34 -13.93 -0.16
N LEU A 79 -2.67 -12.82 0.50
CA LEU A 79 -3.82 -12.72 1.39
C LEU A 79 -5.14 -13.02 0.64
N ALA A 80 -5.33 -12.42 -0.53
CA ALA A 80 -6.56 -12.59 -1.30
C ALA A 80 -6.69 -13.98 -1.93
N THR A 81 -5.57 -14.62 -2.30
CA THR A 81 -5.58 -15.97 -2.90
C THR A 81 -5.73 -17.08 -1.87
N THR A 82 -5.08 -16.98 -0.71
CA THR A 82 -4.95 -18.12 0.23
C THR A 82 -5.84 -18.02 1.46
N TYR A 83 -6.16 -16.80 1.93
CA TYR A 83 -6.83 -16.63 3.22
C TYR A 83 -8.36 -16.66 3.12
N LEU A 84 -8.94 -16.36 1.96
CA LEU A 84 -10.40 -16.38 1.81
C LEU A 84 -11.04 -17.76 2.11
N PRO A 85 -10.53 -18.90 1.58
CA PRO A 85 -11.09 -20.21 1.89
C PRO A 85 -10.98 -20.58 3.37
N THR A 86 -9.80 -20.37 3.99
CA THR A 86 -9.57 -20.67 5.41
C THR A 86 -10.45 -19.80 6.31
N HIS A 87 -10.66 -18.54 5.93
CA HIS A 87 -11.56 -17.63 6.61
C HIS A 87 -13.00 -18.13 6.64
N VAL A 88 -13.51 -18.60 5.49
CA VAL A 88 -14.88 -19.11 5.40
C VAL A 88 -15.03 -20.48 6.05
N ALA A 89 -14.02 -21.36 5.93
CA ALA A 89 -13.99 -22.64 6.62
C ALA A 89 -14.04 -22.49 8.15
N ALA A 90 -13.46 -21.41 8.69
CA ALA A 90 -13.58 -21.03 10.10
C ALA A 90 -14.95 -20.43 10.50
N GLY A 91 -15.97 -20.53 9.63
CA GLY A 91 -17.34 -20.07 9.89
C GLY A 91 -17.55 -18.56 9.74
N MET A 92 -16.59 -17.82 9.15
CA MET A 92 -16.70 -16.38 8.93
C MET A 92 -17.23 -16.05 7.53
N THR A 93 -17.74 -14.83 7.34
CA THR A 93 -18.37 -14.43 6.06
C THR A 93 -17.37 -13.82 5.09
N ARG A 94 -17.59 -14.02 3.79
CA ARG A 94 -16.82 -13.36 2.72
C ARG A 94 -16.87 -11.83 2.79
N ARG A 95 -17.99 -11.28 3.26
CA ARG A 95 -18.16 -9.83 3.50
C ARG A 95 -17.22 -9.34 4.60
N ALA A 96 -17.13 -10.08 5.71
CA ALA A 96 -16.22 -9.74 6.80
C ALA A 96 -14.75 -9.79 6.33
N PHE A 97 -14.37 -10.78 5.53
CA PHE A 97 -13.05 -10.82 4.90
C PHE A 97 -12.78 -9.61 4.02
N ALA A 98 -13.66 -9.31 3.05
CA ALA A 98 -13.44 -8.23 2.10
C ALA A 98 -13.28 -6.87 2.78
N THR A 99 -14.14 -6.57 3.77
CA THR A 99 -14.02 -5.35 4.57
C THR A 99 -12.74 -5.35 5.41
N ALA A 100 -12.40 -6.47 6.05
CA ALA A 100 -11.22 -6.55 6.90
C ALA A 100 -9.91 -6.42 6.12
N ALA A 101 -9.82 -7.04 4.94
CA ALA A 101 -8.67 -6.95 4.05
C ALA A 101 -8.45 -5.50 3.57
N LEU A 102 -9.50 -4.81 3.13
CA LEU A 102 -9.40 -3.41 2.71
C LEU A 102 -8.96 -2.48 3.85
N VAL A 103 -9.55 -2.62 5.03
CA VAL A 103 -9.17 -1.82 6.22
C VAL A 103 -7.72 -2.11 6.60
N ALA A 104 -7.33 -3.39 6.63
CA ALA A 104 -5.97 -3.78 7.00
C ALA A 104 -4.93 -3.27 6.00
N SER A 105 -5.21 -3.37 4.71
CA SER A 105 -4.37 -2.82 3.64
C SER A 105 -4.27 -1.30 3.69
N GLY A 106 -5.37 -0.58 3.93
CA GLY A 106 -5.36 0.88 4.05
C GLY A 106 -4.54 1.39 5.22
N VAL A 107 -4.67 0.75 6.40
CA VAL A 107 -3.84 1.09 7.57
C VAL A 107 -2.38 0.72 7.31
N THR A 108 -2.10 -0.41 6.66
CA THR A 108 -0.72 -0.82 6.32
C THR A 108 -0.09 0.20 5.36
N ALA A 109 -0.82 0.66 4.34
CA ALA A 109 -0.38 1.71 3.44
C ALA A 109 -0.06 3.01 4.18
N ALA A 110 -0.90 3.43 5.14
CA ALA A 110 -0.64 4.60 5.96
C ALA A 110 0.62 4.45 6.84
N VAL A 111 0.86 3.26 7.39
CA VAL A 111 2.09 2.98 8.14
C VAL A 111 3.32 3.06 7.23
N TYR A 112 3.27 2.46 6.05
CA TYR A 112 4.39 2.52 5.09
C TYR A 112 4.66 3.96 4.65
N ALA A 113 3.61 4.74 4.38
CA ALA A 113 3.73 6.15 4.02
C ALA A 113 4.40 6.93 5.15
N GLY A 114 3.92 6.77 6.39
CA GLY A 114 4.49 7.44 7.55
C GLY A 114 5.95 7.07 7.80
N VAL A 115 6.30 5.78 7.70
CA VAL A 115 7.69 5.32 7.88
C VAL A 115 8.60 5.87 6.80
N LEU A 116 8.22 5.82 5.52
CA LEU A 116 9.06 6.35 4.45
C LEU A 116 9.23 7.86 4.55
N THR A 117 8.14 8.61 4.81
CA THR A 117 8.21 10.05 5.07
C THR A 117 9.17 10.35 6.22
N LEU A 118 9.09 9.60 7.32
CA LEU A 118 10.01 9.78 8.46
C LEU A 118 11.46 9.48 8.07
N LEU A 119 11.71 8.41 7.32
CA LEU A 119 13.06 8.03 6.90
C LEU A 119 13.70 9.09 5.97
N ILE A 120 12.93 9.67 5.04
CA ILE A 120 13.40 10.78 4.20
C ILE A 120 13.79 11.99 5.07
N GLN A 121 13.01 12.29 6.10
CA GLN A 121 13.34 13.39 7.01
C GLN A 121 14.59 13.11 7.86
N LEU A 122 14.77 11.87 8.31
CA LEU A 122 15.97 11.47 9.03
C LEU A 122 17.20 11.52 8.12
N GLU A 123 17.08 11.05 6.87
CA GLU A 123 18.14 11.12 5.87
C GLU A 123 18.56 12.57 5.62
N ARG A 124 17.60 13.47 5.42
CA ARG A 124 17.86 14.91 5.27
C ARG A 124 18.72 15.47 6.40
N VAL A 125 18.37 15.18 7.65
CA VAL A 125 19.13 15.65 8.82
C VAL A 125 20.55 15.07 8.85
N VAL A 126 20.71 13.80 8.47
CA VAL A 126 22.03 13.16 8.37
C VAL A 126 22.86 13.81 7.27
N PHE A 127 22.28 14.04 6.09
CA PHE A 127 22.95 14.63 4.94
C PHE A 127 23.36 16.07 5.21
N GLU A 128 22.48 16.88 5.81
CA GLU A 128 22.80 18.25 6.23
C GLU A 128 23.98 18.31 7.21
N ARG A 129 24.07 17.36 8.15
CA ARG A 129 25.20 17.28 9.09
C ARG A 129 26.49 16.78 8.47
N ALA A 130 26.40 15.91 7.47
CA ALA A 130 27.54 15.39 6.73
C ALA A 130 28.02 16.34 5.63
N GLY A 131 27.28 17.41 5.35
CA GLY A 131 27.56 18.33 4.24
C GLY A 131 27.25 17.76 2.85
N TRP A 132 26.43 16.71 2.78
CA TRP A 132 26.02 16.09 1.51
C TRP A 132 24.78 16.78 0.92
N PRO A 133 24.66 16.84 -0.42
CA PRO A 133 23.46 17.35 -1.06
C PRO A 133 22.28 16.37 -0.85
N HIS A 134 21.13 16.90 -0.43
CA HIS A 134 19.90 16.12 -0.29
C HIS A 134 18.91 16.50 -1.39
N THR A 135 19.02 15.82 -2.54
CA THR A 135 18.10 15.98 -3.67
C THR A 135 17.20 14.75 -3.79
N LEU A 136 15.92 14.98 -4.10
CA LEU A 136 14.98 13.94 -4.50
C LEU A 136 14.92 13.97 -6.02
N SER A 137 15.19 12.84 -6.67
CA SER A 137 15.14 12.76 -8.14
C SER A 137 13.72 12.55 -8.64
N ASP A 138 12.83 12.00 -7.80
CA ASP A 138 11.42 11.81 -8.11
C ASP A 138 10.56 12.56 -7.10
N ILE A 139 10.20 13.80 -7.47
CA ILE A 139 9.68 14.80 -6.53
C ILE A 139 8.13 14.74 -6.42
N GLY A 140 7.47 13.84 -7.16
CA GLY A 140 6.04 13.56 -7.00
C GLY A 140 5.12 14.79 -6.88
N LEU A 141 4.11 14.73 -6.00
CA LEU A 141 3.29 15.90 -5.59
C LEU A 141 4.07 16.99 -4.84
N SER A 142 5.30 16.71 -4.42
CA SER A 142 6.17 17.65 -3.70
C SER A 142 6.96 18.55 -4.66
N ALA A 143 6.99 18.23 -5.96
CA ALA A 143 7.62 19.04 -7.01
C ALA A 143 6.91 20.38 -7.22
N THR A 144 5.61 20.42 -6.88
CA THR A 144 4.71 21.54 -7.17
C THR A 144 4.80 22.69 -6.15
N SER A 145 5.65 22.57 -5.13
CA SER A 145 5.95 23.68 -4.21
C SER A 145 7.19 24.44 -4.66
N SER A 146 7.01 25.69 -5.06
CA SER A 146 8.03 26.68 -5.42
C SER A 146 8.97 27.10 -4.28
N GLY A 147 9.13 26.29 -3.24
CA GLY A 147 9.91 26.58 -2.05
C GLY A 147 10.94 25.51 -1.72
N THR A 148 12.06 25.92 -1.13
CA THR A 148 13.18 25.08 -0.65
C THR A 148 12.83 24.11 0.48
N ALA A 149 11.58 24.05 0.93
CA ALA A 149 11.12 23.20 2.02
C ALA A 149 10.17 22.09 1.52
N VAL A 150 10.56 20.83 1.76
CA VAL A 150 9.70 19.66 1.51
C VAL A 150 8.46 19.74 2.41
N ASP A 151 7.28 19.79 1.79
CA ASP A 151 5.99 19.72 2.49
C ASP A 151 5.70 18.29 2.92
N LEU A 152 5.88 18.00 4.22
CA LEU A 152 5.67 16.67 4.82
C LEU A 152 4.27 16.12 4.56
N SER A 153 3.28 17.00 4.53
CA SER A 153 1.88 16.59 4.35
C SER A 153 1.64 16.09 2.92
N ARG A 154 2.22 16.77 1.93
CA ARG A 154 2.17 16.33 0.53
C ARG A 154 2.94 15.05 0.31
N LEU A 155 4.15 14.95 0.88
CA LEU A 155 4.97 13.75 0.79
C LEU A 155 4.27 12.53 1.39
N PHE A 156 3.62 12.71 2.56
CA PHE A 156 2.83 11.64 3.18
C PHE A 156 1.63 11.24 2.33
N VAL A 157 0.86 12.21 1.80
CA VAL A 157 -0.30 11.94 0.94
C VAL A 157 0.12 11.22 -0.34
N ASP A 158 1.23 11.63 -0.94
CA ASP A 158 1.81 11.00 -2.12
C ASP A 158 2.09 9.52 -1.89
N TYR A 159 2.87 9.21 -0.85
CA TYR A 159 3.17 7.82 -0.48
C TYR A 159 1.94 7.03 -0.02
N LEU A 160 0.99 7.66 0.66
CA LEU A 160 -0.26 7.02 1.07
C LEU A 160 -1.06 6.55 -0.15
N LEU A 161 -1.17 7.39 -1.18
CA LEU A 161 -1.87 7.05 -2.42
C LEU A 161 -1.11 5.96 -3.20
N MET A 162 0.22 6.06 -3.34
CA MET A 162 1.03 5.05 -4.02
C MET A 162 0.94 3.68 -3.33
N PHE A 163 1.21 3.61 -2.02
CA PHE A 163 1.17 2.36 -1.27
C PHE A 163 -0.26 1.83 -1.13
N GLY A 164 -1.25 2.72 -0.98
CA GLY A 164 -2.66 2.35 -0.96
C GLY A 164 -3.10 1.70 -2.27
N SER A 165 -2.73 2.30 -3.39
CA SER A 165 -2.99 1.74 -4.71
C SER A 165 -2.29 0.40 -4.91
N GLY A 166 -1.02 0.28 -4.48
CA GLY A 166 -0.29 -1.00 -4.55
C GLY A 166 -0.98 -2.09 -3.75
N ALA A 167 -1.30 -1.82 -2.48
CA ALA A 167 -1.94 -2.80 -1.60
C ALA A 167 -3.33 -3.23 -2.12
N VAL A 168 -4.15 -2.30 -2.61
CA VAL A 168 -5.49 -2.61 -3.16
C VAL A 168 -5.41 -3.30 -4.52
N SER A 169 -4.45 -2.94 -5.37
CA SER A 169 -4.18 -3.66 -6.62
C SER A 169 -3.80 -5.11 -6.35
N GLY A 170 -2.95 -5.37 -5.36
CA GLY A 170 -2.58 -6.73 -4.99
C GLY A 170 -3.76 -7.55 -4.49
N LEU A 171 -4.67 -6.96 -3.70
CA LEU A 171 -5.94 -7.60 -3.31
C LEU A 171 -6.78 -7.97 -4.55
N LEU A 172 -6.87 -7.06 -5.53
CA LEU A 172 -7.66 -7.24 -6.75
C LEU A 172 -7.07 -8.33 -7.66
N VAL A 173 -5.75 -8.31 -7.87
CA VAL A 173 -5.02 -9.36 -8.59
C VAL A 173 -5.28 -10.71 -7.92
N GLY A 174 -5.05 -10.80 -6.61
CA GLY A 174 -5.19 -12.06 -5.88
C GLY A 174 -6.61 -12.64 -5.95
N ILE A 175 -7.65 -11.81 -5.79
CA ILE A 175 -9.02 -12.32 -5.85
C ILE A 175 -9.45 -12.74 -7.27
N VAL A 176 -8.92 -12.08 -8.30
CA VAL A 176 -9.21 -12.44 -9.69
C VAL A 176 -8.52 -13.75 -10.05
N TYR A 177 -7.26 -13.95 -9.66
CA TYR A 177 -6.57 -15.24 -9.81
C TYR A 177 -7.28 -16.36 -9.05
N TYR A 178 -7.69 -16.10 -7.81
CA TYR A 178 -8.46 -17.06 -7.01
C TYR A 178 -9.74 -17.52 -7.71
N ARG A 179 -10.46 -16.59 -8.36
CA ARG A 179 -11.78 -16.86 -8.95
C ARG A 179 -11.72 -17.37 -10.39
N ALA A 180 -10.84 -16.81 -11.21
CA ALA A 180 -10.80 -17.05 -12.65
C ALA A 180 -9.71 -18.06 -13.06
N GLY A 181 -8.84 -18.47 -12.13
CA GLY A 181 -7.71 -19.34 -12.40
C GLY A 181 -6.55 -18.61 -13.08
N GLY A 182 -5.50 -19.36 -13.42
CA GLY A 182 -4.24 -18.80 -13.92
C GLY A 182 -4.39 -18.04 -15.24
N TRP A 183 -5.02 -18.63 -16.26
CA TRP A 183 -5.08 -18.03 -17.60
C TRP A 183 -5.89 -16.73 -17.64
N TRP A 184 -7.12 -16.76 -17.12
CA TRP A 184 -7.97 -15.58 -17.06
C TRP A 184 -7.48 -14.55 -16.04
N GLY A 185 -6.81 -14.99 -14.98
CA GLY A 185 -6.07 -14.10 -14.08
C GLY A 185 -5.00 -13.31 -14.81
N THR A 186 -4.19 -13.99 -15.63
CA THR A 186 -3.13 -13.37 -16.43
C THR A 186 -3.69 -12.40 -17.48
N LEU A 187 -4.76 -12.78 -18.19
CA LEU A 187 -5.42 -11.86 -19.13
C LEU A 187 -6.03 -10.64 -18.44
N ALA A 188 -6.47 -10.77 -17.19
CA ALA A 188 -7.00 -9.67 -16.40
C ALA A 188 -5.92 -8.85 -15.67
N LEU A 189 -4.63 -9.24 -15.75
CA LEU A 189 -3.56 -8.51 -15.07
C LEU A 189 -3.54 -7.03 -15.44
N PRO A 190 -3.54 -6.63 -16.73
CA PRO A 190 -3.50 -5.21 -17.09
C PRO A 190 -4.62 -4.39 -16.45
N LEU A 191 -5.81 -4.98 -16.29
CA LEU A 191 -6.94 -4.32 -15.64
C LEU A 191 -6.83 -4.27 -14.10
N THR A 192 -6.21 -5.27 -13.49
CA THR A 192 -6.12 -5.40 -12.03
C THR A 192 -4.93 -4.66 -11.43
N ILE A 193 -3.79 -4.64 -12.13
CA ILE A 193 -2.58 -3.90 -11.75
C ILE A 193 -2.51 -2.51 -12.40
N GLY A 194 -3.15 -2.30 -13.55
CA GLY A 194 -3.15 -1.03 -14.29
C GLY A 194 -3.44 0.22 -13.43
N PRO A 195 -4.42 0.19 -12.51
CA PRO A 195 -4.68 1.32 -11.65
C PRO A 195 -3.50 1.75 -10.76
N LEU A 196 -2.60 0.84 -10.34
CA LEU A 196 -1.36 1.19 -9.65
C LEU A 196 -0.47 2.07 -10.53
N PHE A 197 -0.34 1.71 -11.81
CA PHE A 197 0.43 2.50 -12.76
C PHE A 197 -0.24 3.85 -13.05
N VAL A 198 -1.57 3.90 -13.14
CA VAL A 198 -2.31 5.17 -13.27
C VAL A 198 -2.06 6.08 -12.07
N VAL A 199 -2.18 5.58 -10.84
CA VAL A 199 -1.92 6.37 -9.63
C VAL A 199 -0.45 6.81 -9.58
N THR A 200 0.47 5.93 -9.93
CA THR A 200 1.91 6.26 -9.98
C THR A 200 2.17 7.36 -11.00
N ALA A 201 1.57 7.29 -12.18
CA ALA A 201 1.74 8.31 -13.20
C ALA A 201 1.13 9.66 -12.78
N LEU A 202 -0.04 9.66 -12.14
CA LEU A 202 -0.66 10.89 -11.64
C LEU A 202 0.18 11.62 -10.60
N LEU A 203 1.03 10.87 -9.90
CA LEU A 203 1.78 11.33 -8.75
C LEU A 203 3.24 11.61 -9.08
N ALA A 204 3.91 10.74 -9.84
CA ALA A 204 5.33 10.79 -10.16
C ALA A 204 5.60 11.23 -11.60
N SER A 205 6.65 12.03 -11.80
CA SER A 205 7.12 12.46 -13.12
C SER A 205 7.82 11.34 -13.89
N ASP A 206 8.46 10.40 -13.18
CA ASP A 206 9.10 9.20 -13.75
C ASP A 206 8.27 7.95 -13.40
N ALA A 207 7.14 7.79 -14.10
CA ALA A 207 6.08 6.84 -13.77
C ALA A 207 6.38 5.36 -14.10
N GLY A 208 7.47 4.80 -13.56
CA GLY A 208 7.77 3.38 -13.68
C GLY A 208 8.21 2.95 -15.10
N PRO A 209 8.10 1.66 -15.46
CA PRO A 209 8.67 1.13 -16.71
C PRO A 209 7.94 1.59 -17.98
N PHE A 210 6.82 2.31 -17.84
CA PHE A 210 6.01 2.80 -18.94
C PHE A 210 5.95 4.32 -18.89
N ASP A 211 6.32 4.98 -19.98
CA ASP A 211 6.12 6.41 -20.13
C ASP A 211 4.62 6.70 -20.33
N LEU A 212 3.96 7.08 -19.23
CA LEU A 212 2.56 7.49 -19.19
C LEU A 212 2.40 9.02 -19.07
N ALA A 213 3.49 9.79 -19.19
CA ALA A 213 3.46 11.24 -19.05
C ALA A 213 2.54 11.88 -20.11
N TRP A 214 2.59 11.37 -21.34
CA TRP A 214 1.74 11.84 -22.44
C TRP A 214 0.24 11.67 -22.17
N VAL A 215 -0.18 10.62 -21.45
CA VAL A 215 -1.60 10.40 -21.11
C VAL A 215 -2.08 11.49 -20.16
N ILE A 216 -1.24 11.86 -19.21
CA ILE A 216 -1.56 12.83 -18.17
C ILE A 216 -1.48 14.24 -18.72
N GLU A 217 -0.51 14.52 -19.58
CA GLU A 217 -0.47 15.78 -20.32
C GLU A 217 -1.73 15.97 -21.17
N ARG A 218 -2.25 14.89 -21.78
CA ARG A 218 -3.39 14.95 -22.68
C ARG A 218 -4.76 14.93 -21.98
N PHE A 219 -4.90 14.16 -20.90
CA PHE A 219 -6.18 13.86 -20.26
C PHE A 219 -6.20 14.10 -18.74
N GLY A 220 -5.04 14.37 -18.14
CA GLY A 220 -4.91 14.59 -16.71
C GLY A 220 -5.24 16.02 -16.30
N PRO A 221 -5.32 16.28 -14.99
CA PRO A 221 -5.39 17.63 -14.47
C PRO A 221 -4.15 18.43 -14.91
N GLY A 222 -4.33 19.73 -15.18
CA GLY A 222 -3.23 20.63 -15.51
C GLY A 222 -2.08 20.54 -14.50
N GLY A 223 -0.85 20.85 -14.95
CA GLY A 223 0.42 20.59 -14.27
C GLY A 223 0.47 20.93 -12.77
N ASP A 224 -0.24 21.96 -12.35
CA ASP A 224 -0.16 22.51 -11.00
C ASP A 224 -1.35 22.16 -10.09
N ASP A 225 -2.37 21.44 -10.58
CA ASP A 225 -3.56 21.12 -9.79
C ASP A 225 -3.36 19.87 -8.91
N VAL A 226 -2.64 20.07 -7.80
CA VAL A 226 -2.37 19.07 -6.76
C VAL A 226 -3.67 18.45 -6.24
N LEU A 227 -4.71 19.26 -6.02
CA LEU A 227 -5.98 18.78 -5.47
C LEU A 227 -6.67 17.82 -6.43
N ALA A 228 -6.75 18.17 -7.72
CA ALA A 228 -7.34 17.30 -8.73
C ALA A 228 -6.58 15.96 -8.86
N ARG A 229 -5.24 15.96 -8.79
CA ARG A 229 -4.42 14.73 -8.81
C ARG A 229 -4.69 13.85 -7.60
N VAL A 230 -4.73 14.42 -6.40
CA VAL A 230 -5.06 13.71 -5.16
C VAL A 230 -6.46 13.10 -5.22
N LEU A 231 -7.46 13.88 -5.65
CA LEU A 231 -8.84 13.41 -5.77
C LEU A 231 -8.99 12.31 -6.80
N LEU A 232 -8.32 12.42 -7.96
CA LEU A 232 -8.34 11.40 -8.99
C LEU A 232 -7.64 10.11 -8.53
N GLY A 233 -6.48 10.22 -7.88
CA GLY A 233 -5.78 9.07 -7.29
C GLY A 233 -6.64 8.36 -6.24
N ALA A 234 -7.27 9.11 -5.33
CA ALA A 234 -8.18 8.56 -4.34
C ALA A 234 -9.41 7.90 -4.98
N LEU A 235 -9.96 8.48 -6.05
CA LEU A 235 -11.09 7.92 -6.80
C LEU A 235 -10.71 6.58 -7.46
N VAL A 236 -9.53 6.50 -8.07
CA VAL A 236 -9.02 5.26 -8.66
C VAL A 236 -8.90 4.17 -7.58
N ILE A 237 -8.28 4.47 -6.44
CA ILE A 237 -8.16 3.52 -5.32
C ILE A 237 -9.54 3.09 -4.79
N ALA A 238 -10.48 4.03 -4.65
CA ALA A 238 -11.84 3.72 -4.21
C ALA A 238 -12.58 2.81 -5.20
N ALA A 239 -12.41 3.02 -6.51
CA ALA A 239 -12.98 2.16 -7.54
C ALA A 239 -12.39 0.74 -7.49
N GLN A 240 -11.08 0.61 -7.28
CA GLN A 240 -10.43 -0.69 -7.09
C GLN A 240 -10.93 -1.40 -5.82
N ALA A 241 -11.03 -0.68 -4.70
CA ALA A 241 -11.53 -1.22 -3.45
C ALA A 241 -12.98 -1.71 -3.59
N ALA A 242 -13.83 -0.95 -4.30
CA ALA A 242 -15.20 -1.34 -4.61
C ALA A 242 -15.26 -2.59 -5.51
N ALA A 243 -14.40 -2.67 -6.53
CA ALA A 243 -14.29 -3.83 -7.41
C ALA A 243 -13.87 -5.09 -6.62
N PHE A 244 -12.80 -4.99 -5.82
CA PHE A 244 -12.37 -6.07 -4.93
C PHE A 244 -13.49 -6.50 -3.98
N HIS A 245 -14.15 -5.56 -3.32
CA HIS A 245 -15.23 -5.86 -2.37
C HIS A 245 -16.39 -6.61 -3.04
N ARG A 246 -16.77 -6.22 -4.26
CA ARG A 246 -17.83 -6.87 -5.05
C ARG A 246 -17.43 -8.28 -5.48
N ILE A 247 -16.20 -8.46 -5.98
CA ILE A 247 -15.70 -9.76 -6.45
C ILE A 247 -15.54 -10.73 -5.29
N ALA A 248 -14.88 -10.31 -4.20
CA ALA A 248 -14.61 -11.15 -3.02
C ALA A 248 -15.90 -11.65 -2.35
N ARG A 249 -16.97 -10.83 -2.34
CA ARG A 249 -18.27 -11.24 -1.81
C ARG A 249 -18.96 -12.33 -2.63
N ARG A 250 -18.69 -12.38 -3.94
CA ARG A 250 -19.33 -13.31 -4.89
C ARG A 250 -18.47 -14.51 -5.25
N ALA A 251 -17.22 -14.55 -4.81
CA ALA A 251 -16.29 -15.62 -5.16
C ALA A 251 -16.77 -16.97 -4.59
N ALA A 252 -16.96 -17.98 -5.44
CA ALA A 252 -17.25 -19.34 -5.00
C ALA A 252 -16.07 -19.92 -4.22
N LEU A 253 -16.34 -20.87 -3.32
CA LEU A 253 -15.27 -21.65 -2.70
C LEU A 253 -14.92 -22.78 -3.66
N ASN A 254 -13.65 -22.86 -4.06
CA ASN A 254 -13.20 -24.00 -4.84
C ASN A 254 -13.15 -25.23 -3.91
N PRO A 255 -13.73 -26.38 -4.30
CA PRO A 255 -13.60 -27.61 -3.53
C PRO A 255 -12.12 -27.98 -3.43
N VAL A 256 -11.69 -28.38 -2.24
CA VAL A 256 -10.33 -28.93 -2.05
C VAL A 256 -10.31 -30.28 -2.73
N THR A 257 -9.83 -30.33 -3.97
CA THR A 257 -9.51 -31.60 -4.63
C THR A 257 -8.25 -32.14 -3.96
N THR A 258 -8.44 -33.06 -3.02
CA THR A 258 -7.39 -33.89 -2.43
C THR A 258 -6.86 -34.90 -3.43
#